data_AF-A0AAW9MSD3-F1
#
_entry.id   AF-A0AAW9MSD3-F1
#
_cell.length_a   1.000
_cell.length_b   1.000
_cell.length_c   1.000
_cell.angle_alpha   90.00
_cell.angle_beta   90.00
_cell.angle_gamma   90.00
#
_symmetry.space_group_name_H-M   'P 1'
#
loop_
_entity.id
_entity.type
_entity.pdbx_description
1 polymer ?
#
loop_
_entity_poly.entity_id
_entity_poly.type
_entity_poly.pdbx_seq_one_letter_code
_entity_poly.pdbx_strand_id
1 'polypeptide(L)' 'MLKLDTRKIIDADGLNFISKNRSLLKYLKNSVITPHEMEMSRLIQEDLDYVKANRLSIAKKICFIV' A
#
# COMPACT_ATOMS: atom_id res chain seq x y z
N MET A 1 3.49 -20.34 5.52
CA MET A 1 3.13 -18.97 5.95
C MET A 1 1.66 -18.98 6.31
N LEU A 2 1.31 -18.69 7.56
CA LEU A 2 -0.07 -18.74 8.07
C LEU A 2 -0.94 -17.76 7.29
N LYS A 3 -2.01 -18.26 6.66
CA LYS A 3 -3.07 -17.42 6.12
C LYS A 3 -3.88 -16.89 7.31
N LEU A 4 -3.56 -15.68 7.74
CA LEU A 4 -4.37 -14.96 8.71
C LEU A 4 -5.52 -14.30 7.95
N ASP A 5 -6.71 -14.89 8.04
CA ASP A 5 -7.96 -14.30 7.54
C ASP A 5 -8.52 -13.33 8.60
N THR A 6 -7.71 -12.33 8.93
CA THR A 6 -8.00 -11.35 9.98
C THR A 6 -7.85 -9.94 9.43
N ARG A 7 -8.55 -8.99 10.04
CA ARG A 7 -8.37 -7.56 9.75
C ARG A 7 -6.97 -7.13 10.17
N LYS A 8 -6.25 -6.44 9.29
CA LYS A 8 -4.86 -6.01 9.48
C LYS A 8 -4.76 -4.50 9.42
N ILE A 9 -3.83 -3.94 10.20
CA ILE A 9 -3.34 -2.58 10.02
C ILE A 9 -1.85 -2.70 9.68
N ILE A 10 -1.42 -2.12 8.56
CA ILE A 10 -0.05 -2.25 8.05
C ILE A 10 0.54 -0.87 7.82
N ASP A 11 1.69 -0.62 8.44
CA ASP A 11 2.37 0.67 8.46
C ASP A 11 3.88 0.50 8.26
N ALA A 12 4.56 1.62 7.99
CA ALA A 12 6.01 1.74 8.01
C ALA A 12 6.74 0.64 7.20
N ASP A 13 7.65 -0.09 7.85
CA ASP A 13 8.44 -1.15 7.23
C ASP A 13 7.61 -2.31 6.66
N GLY A 14 6.39 -2.52 7.16
CA GLY A 14 5.46 -3.48 6.55
C GLY A 14 5.10 -3.09 5.12
N LEU A 15 4.82 -1.81 4.87
CA LEU A 15 4.54 -1.29 3.54
C LEU A 15 5.80 -1.25 2.68
N ASN A 16 6.94 -0.82 3.25
CA ASN A 16 8.22 -0.82 2.53
C ASN A 16 8.63 -2.23 2.08
N PHE A 17 8.45 -3.25 2.93
CA PHE A 17 8.73 -4.64 2.56
C PHE A 17 7.83 -5.13 1.42
N ILE A 18 6.52 -4.85 1.50
CA ILE A 18 5.56 -5.22 0.44
C ILE A 18 5.88 -4.50 -0.87
N SER A 19 6.27 -3.23 -0.83
CA SER A 19 6.60 -2.44 -2.02
C SER A 19 7.75 -3.02 -2.85
N LYS A 20 8.68 -3.76 -2.21
CA LYS A 20 9.82 -4.42 -2.86
C LYS A 20 9.42 -5.67 -3.66
N ASN A 21 8.23 -6.22 -3.43
CA ASN A 21 7.76 -7.41 -4.12
C ASN A 21 6.23 -7.38 -4.35
N ARG A 22 5.83 -7.04 -5.58
CA ARG A 22 4.41 -6.95 -5.98
C ARG A 22 3.59 -8.21 -5.73
N SER A 23 4.20 -9.40 -5.70
CA SER A 23 3.46 -10.64 -5.37
C SER A 23 2.92 -10.64 -3.93
N LEU A 24 3.43 -9.76 -3.06
CA LEU A 24 2.99 -9.58 -1.69
C LEU A 24 1.80 -8.62 -1.55
N LEU A 25 1.42 -7.87 -2.59
CA LEU A 25 0.24 -6.98 -2.54
C LEU A 25 -1.05 -7.73 -2.20
N LYS A 26 -1.13 -9.03 -2.52
CA LYS A 26 -2.25 -9.91 -2.14
C LYS A 26 -2.49 -9.99 -0.62
N TYR A 27 -1.48 -9.68 0.20
CA TYR A 27 -1.60 -9.68 1.66
C TYR A 27 -2.21 -8.39 2.21
N LEU A 28 -2.30 -7.35 1.40
CA LEU A 28 -2.98 -6.10 1.73
C LEU A 28 -4.51 -6.21 1.68
N LYS A 29 -5.07 -7.27 1.11
CA LYS A 29 -6.53 -7.49 1.13
C LYS A 29 -7.09 -7.51 2.55
N ASN A 30 -8.24 -6.87 2.74
CA ASN A 30 -8.92 -6.68 4.01
C ASN A 30 -8.03 -6.02 5.06
N SER A 31 -7.23 -5.03 4.64
CA SER A 31 -6.36 -4.27 5.55
C SER A 31 -6.58 -2.77 5.47
N VAL A 32 -6.29 -2.10 6.58
CA VAL A 32 -6.06 -0.65 6.58
C VAL A 32 -4.56 -0.44 6.44
N ILE A 33 -4.17 0.39 5.48
CA ILE A 33 -2.78 0.80 5.32
C ILE A 33 -2.62 2.28 5.66
N THR A 34 -1.46 2.67 6.15
CA THR A 34 -1.16 4.05 6.58
C THR A 34 0.08 4.64 5.90
N PRO A 35 0.23 4.54 4.57
CA PRO A 35 1.43 5.04 3.89
C PRO A 35 1.55 6.56 4.03
N HIS A 36 2.77 7.03 4.28
CA HIS A 36 3.14 8.40 3.90
C HIS A 36 3.40 8.51 2.38
N GLU A 37 3.61 9.70 1.81
CA GLU A 37 3.62 9.85 0.34
C GLU A 37 4.74 9.07 -0.36
N MET A 38 5.91 8.95 0.28
CA MET A 38 7.04 8.20 -0.27
C MET A 38 6.83 6.67 -0.16
N GLU A 39 6.18 6.17 0.88
CA GLU A 39 5.74 4.76 0.94
C GLU A 39 4.71 4.47 -0.14
N MET A 40 3.75 5.38 -0.33
CA MET A 40 2.76 5.27 -1.38
C MET A 40 3.42 5.23 -2.76
N SER A 41 4.35 6.14 -3.03
CA SER A 41 5.15 6.19 -4.26
C SER A 41 5.84 4.86 -4.54
N ARG A 42 6.51 4.27 -3.55
CA ARG A 42 7.14 2.95 -3.66
C ARG A 42 6.11 1.84 -3.91
N LEU A 43 4.98 1.88 -3.21
CA LEU A 43 3.93 0.86 -3.28
C LEU A 43 3.30 0.79 -4.67
N ILE A 44 3.05 1.94 -5.31
CA ILE A 44 2.44 2.00 -6.64
C ILE A 44 3.46 2.09 -7.79
N GLN A 45 4.74 2.35 -7.47
CA GLN A 45 5.83 2.56 -8.44
C GLN A 45 5.61 3.81 -9.31
N GLU A 46 5.24 4.91 -8.67
CA GLU A 46 5.09 6.23 -9.31
C GLU A 46 5.97 7.26 -8.59
N ASP A 47 6.28 8.35 -9.26
CA ASP A 47 7.09 9.42 -8.68
C ASP A 47 6.40 10.12 -7.49
N LEU A 48 7.20 10.58 -6.54
CA LEU A 48 6.70 11.26 -5.34
C LEU A 48 5.86 12.50 -5.70
N ASP A 49 6.26 13.26 -6.72
CA ASP A 49 5.54 14.46 -7.15
C ASP A 49 4.20 14.11 -7.81
N TYR A 50 4.15 13.00 -8.55
CA TYR A 50 2.89 12.45 -9.05
C TYR A 50 1.94 12.11 -7.89
N VAL A 51 2.46 11.45 -6.84
CA VAL A 51 1.68 11.08 -5.66
C VAL A 51 1.15 12.32 -4.94
N LYS A 52 1.99 13.35 -4.75
CA LYS A 52 1.59 14.61 -4.12
C LYS A 52 0.49 15.33 -4.90
N ALA A 53 0.58 15.35 -6.23
CA ALA A 53 -0.43 15.99 -7.09
C ALA A 53 -1.75 15.21 -7.14
N ASN A 54 -1.75 13.89 -6.87
CA ASN A 54 -2.87 13.00 -7.12
C ASN A 54 -3.39 12.25 -5.87
N ARG A 55 -3.12 12.77 -4.67
CA ARG A 55 -3.41 12.08 -3.38
C ARG A 55 -4.80 11.44 -3.31
N LEU A 56 -5.85 12.20 -3.61
CA LEU A 56 -7.23 11.73 -3.49
C LEU A 56 -7.57 10.65 -4.53
N SER A 57 -7.09 10.80 -5.76
CA SER A 57 -7.38 9.84 -6.83
C SER A 57 -6.62 8.53 -6.61
N ILE A 58 -5.37 8.61 -6.13
CA ILE A 58 -4.57 7.44 -5.76
C ILE A 58 -5.18 6.70 -4.58
N ALA A 59 -5.57 7.40 -3.51
CA ALA A 59 -6.23 6.79 -2.35
C ALA A 59 -7.50 6.02 -2.76
N LYS A 60 -8.34 6.61 -3.63
CA LYS A 60 -9.53 5.95 -4.18
C LYS A 60 -9.20 4.71 -5.01
N LYS A 61 -8.17 4.77 -5.86
CA LYS A 61 -7.74 3.63 -6.68
C LYS A 61 -7.25 2.45 -5.82
N ILE A 62 -6.53 2.74 -4.75
CA ILE A 62 -5.94 1.71 -3.88
C ILE A 62 -6.98 1.04 -2.99
N CYS A 63 -8.07 1.73 -2.64
CA CYS A 63 -9.20 1.15 -1.91
C CYS A 63 -9.79 -0.13 -2.56
N PHE A 64 -9.55 -0.39 -3.84
CA PHE A 64 -9.97 -1.62 -4.51
C PHE A 64 -8.97 -2.80 -4.33
N ILE A 65 -7.78 -2.53 -3.81
CA ILE A 65 -6.67 -3.47 -3.65
C ILE A 65 -6.52 -3.90 -2.19
N VAL A 66 -6.61 -2.94 -1.26
CA VAL A 66 -6.63 -3.15 0.19
C VAL A 66 -8.01 -3.52 0.69
#